data_AF-A0A7V4H1N8-F1
#
_entry.id   AF-A0A7V4H1N8-F1
#
_cell.length_a   1.000
_cell.length_b   1.000
_cell.length_c   1.000
_cell.angle_alpha   90.00
_cell.angle_beta   90.00
_cell.angle_gamma   90.00
#
_symmetry.space_group_name_H-M   'P 1'
#
loop_
_entity.id
_entity.type
_entity.pdbx_description
1 polymer ?
#
loop_
_entity_poly.entity_id
_entity_poly.type
_entity_poly.pdbx_seq_one_letter_code
_entity_poly.pdbx_strand_id
1 'polypeptide(L)'
;MTGHLQQERDQGCAWRRSGAAVLVLGAMLLAPAPCARALPSHELPVDGAVLVVDGSNTAPTVQRDVFGAGHHGVMLTGRRGIRNELRYVCRDVLEGAYCIGLPVVTPWDGYFSIGEADAWLLHIYHNDNRLVWTSHTEPLPPEKVAGQFRYQAELRVDQPVRLRPGDVVRFVWNADGGGQTLGALRLYAQRPDDAVGELEPPDGGKPRSIWLYAEWGETE
;
A
#
# COMPACT_ATOMS: atom_id res chain seq x y z
N MET A 1 -29.23 -22.37 -67.35
CA MET A 1 -29.73 -23.75 -67.48
C MET A 1 -28.68 -24.56 -68.24
N THR A 2 -28.33 -25.74 -67.70
CA THR A 2 -27.41 -26.77 -68.25
C THR A 2 -25.97 -26.30 -68.53
N GLY A 3 -24.90 -26.89 -68.03
CA GLY A 3 -24.63 -28.16 -67.36
C GLY A 3 -23.10 -28.31 -67.43
N HIS A 4 -22.43 -28.64 -66.33
CA HIS A 4 -21.90 -29.98 -66.04
C HIS A 4 -20.47 -30.24 -66.55
N LEU A 5 -19.70 -30.91 -65.67
CA LEU A 5 -18.48 -31.70 -65.86
C LEU A 5 -17.15 -30.94 -65.66
N GLN A 6 -16.34 -31.12 -64.60
CA GLN A 6 -15.86 -32.31 -63.86
C GLN A 6 -14.61 -32.97 -64.50
N GLN A 7 -13.55 -33.08 -63.65
CA GLN A 7 -12.36 -33.94 -63.76
C GLN A 7 -11.41 -33.64 -64.95
N GLU A 8 -10.09 -33.76 -64.88
CA GLU A 8 -9.17 -34.59 -64.09
C GLU A 8 -7.76 -33.99 -64.22
N ARG A 9 -7.02 -33.81 -63.12
CA ARG A 9 -5.71 -34.44 -62.83
C ARG A 9 -4.85 -34.84 -64.04
N ASP A 10 -3.66 -34.26 -64.13
CA ASP A 10 -2.38 -34.98 -64.26
C ASP A 10 -1.19 -34.03 -64.01
N GLN A 11 -0.33 -34.35 -63.04
CA GLN A 11 1.07 -34.81 -63.20
C GLN A 11 1.99 -33.76 -63.85
N GLY A 12 3.16 -33.39 -63.35
CA GLY A 12 4.04 -33.89 -62.30
C GLY A 12 5.44 -33.25 -62.52
N CYS A 13 6.32 -33.42 -61.53
CA CYS A 13 7.78 -33.25 -61.60
C CYS A 13 8.40 -31.90 -61.98
N ALA A 14 8.72 -31.13 -60.93
CA ALA A 14 10.08 -30.85 -60.47
C ALA A 14 11.17 -30.46 -61.49
N TRP A 15 11.67 -29.22 -61.36
CA TRP A 15 13.08 -28.85 -61.04
C TRP A 15 13.41 -27.45 -61.61
N ARG A 16 13.64 -26.47 -60.72
CA ARG A 16 14.85 -25.62 -60.64
C ARG A 16 14.61 -24.31 -59.89
N ARG A 17 15.17 -24.28 -58.67
CA ARG A 17 16.04 -23.23 -58.08
C ARG A 17 15.82 -21.78 -58.53
N SER A 18 15.31 -20.96 -57.61
CA SER A 18 15.75 -19.59 -57.25
C SER A 18 14.78 -19.15 -56.14
N GLY A 19 15.17 -18.94 -54.89
CA GLY A 19 16.18 -18.00 -54.45
C GLY A 19 15.48 -16.78 -53.85
N ALA A 20 15.01 -16.89 -52.60
CA ALA A 20 14.72 -15.77 -51.69
C ALA A 20 14.32 -16.33 -50.31
N ALA A 21 15.31 -16.55 -49.44
CA ALA A 21 15.03 -16.69 -48.02
C ALA A 21 14.62 -15.31 -47.49
N VAL A 22 13.33 -15.11 -47.27
CA VAL A 22 12.82 -13.95 -46.54
C VAL A 22 13.18 -14.17 -45.07
N LEU A 23 14.32 -13.61 -44.66
CA LEU A 23 14.67 -13.39 -43.25
C LEU A 23 13.69 -12.34 -42.72
N VAL A 24 12.57 -12.80 -42.17
CA VAL A 24 11.73 -11.96 -41.30
C VAL A 24 12.53 -11.78 -40.02
N LEU A 25 13.35 -10.73 -39.98
CA LEU A 25 13.86 -10.18 -38.73
C LEU A 25 12.64 -9.76 -37.92
N GLY A 26 12.25 -10.62 -36.98
CA GLY A 26 11.35 -10.28 -35.90
C GLY A 26 12.01 -9.21 -35.06
N ALA A 27 11.83 -7.95 -35.44
CA ALA A 27 11.92 -6.84 -34.52
C ALA A 27 10.75 -7.01 -33.54
N MET A 28 10.95 -7.87 -32.53
CA MET A 28 10.19 -7.77 -31.30
C MET A 28 10.48 -6.37 -30.78
N LEU A 29 9.53 -5.46 -31.04
CA LEU A 29 9.36 -4.28 -30.24
C LEU A 29 9.38 -4.74 -28.78
N LEU A 30 10.50 -4.51 -28.11
CA LEU A 30 10.53 -4.32 -26.67
C LEU A 30 9.68 -3.08 -26.42
N ALA A 31 8.36 -3.25 -26.46
CA ALA A 31 7.48 -2.35 -25.74
C ALA A 31 8.01 -2.37 -24.30
N PRO A 32 8.37 -1.22 -23.70
CA PRO A 32 8.66 -1.21 -22.28
C PRO A 32 7.44 -1.83 -21.62
N ALA A 33 7.64 -2.98 -20.96
CA ALA A 33 6.61 -3.52 -20.10
C ALA A 33 6.25 -2.37 -19.16
N PRO A 34 4.97 -1.99 -19.03
CA PRO A 34 4.59 -1.04 -17.99
C PRO A 34 5.22 -1.57 -16.71
N CYS A 35 6.10 -0.78 -16.08
CA CYS A 35 6.71 -1.15 -14.81
C CYS A 35 5.57 -1.61 -13.92
N ALA A 36 5.52 -2.92 -13.67
CA ALA A 36 4.42 -3.51 -12.94
C ALA A 36 4.58 -2.98 -11.52
N ARG A 37 3.67 -2.08 -11.13
CA ARG A 37 3.60 -1.52 -9.78
C ARG A 37 3.78 -2.67 -8.80
N ALA A 38 4.80 -2.59 -7.94
CA ALA A 38 5.10 -3.66 -7.01
C ALA A 38 3.85 -3.94 -6.16
N LEU A 39 3.31 -5.15 -6.26
CA LEU A 39 2.19 -5.57 -5.43
C LEU A 39 2.71 -5.92 -4.04
N PRO A 40 1.91 -5.68 -2.99
CA PRO A 40 2.27 -6.11 -1.65
C PRO A 40 2.41 -7.65 -1.62
N SER A 41 3.50 -8.11 -1.02
CA SER A 41 3.73 -9.54 -0.77
C SER A 41 2.80 -10.09 0.31
N HIS A 42 2.41 -9.24 1.26
CA HIS A 42 1.39 -9.53 2.27
C HIS A 42 0.56 -8.27 2.53
N GLU A 43 -0.72 -8.46 2.80
CA GLU A 43 -1.59 -7.43 3.36
C GLU A 43 -2.19 -7.93 4.67
N LEU A 44 -2.11 -7.10 5.72
CA LEU A 44 -2.77 -7.37 6.99
C LEU A 44 -4.03 -6.50 7.04
N PRO A 45 -5.23 -7.09 6.94
CA PRO A 45 -6.47 -6.33 6.83
C PRO A 45 -6.80 -5.63 8.15
N VAL A 46 -7.52 -4.52 8.07
CA VAL A 46 -7.95 -3.75 9.24
C VAL A 46 -8.85 -4.57 10.19
N ASP A 47 -9.60 -5.54 9.67
CA ASP A 47 -10.43 -6.46 10.45
C ASP A 47 -9.60 -7.41 11.34
N GLY A 48 -8.33 -7.65 10.97
CA GLY A 48 -7.38 -8.43 11.75
C GLY A 48 -6.58 -7.60 12.76
N ALA A 49 -6.78 -6.27 12.77
CA ALA A 49 -6.09 -5.37 13.68
C ALA A 49 -6.80 -5.26 15.02
N VAL A 50 -6.04 -4.90 16.06
CA VAL A 50 -6.57 -4.57 17.39
C VAL A 50 -6.50 -3.07 17.59
N LEU A 51 -7.63 -2.44 17.90
CA LEU A 51 -7.64 -1.05 18.35
C LEU A 51 -7.36 -1.03 19.85
N VAL A 52 -6.36 -0.29 20.29
CA VAL A 52 -6.08 -0.07 21.71
C VAL A 52 -6.49 1.35 22.05
N VAL A 53 -7.49 1.47 22.92
CA VAL A 53 -7.99 2.74 23.44
C VAL A 53 -7.73 2.74 24.94
N ASP A 54 -6.91 3.67 25.40
CA ASP A 54 -6.56 3.81 26.82
C ASP A 54 -6.02 2.52 27.45
N GLY A 55 -5.13 1.83 26.71
CA GLY A 55 -4.57 0.55 27.13
C GLY A 55 -5.52 -0.65 27.00
N SER A 56 -6.80 -0.43 26.72
CA SER A 56 -7.80 -1.48 26.56
C SER A 56 -7.94 -1.91 25.10
N ASN A 57 -7.88 -3.22 24.86
CA ASN A 57 -8.12 -3.81 23.55
C ASN A 57 -9.61 -3.72 23.20
N THR A 58 -9.91 -3.08 22.08
CA THR A 58 -11.25 -2.87 21.54
C THR A 58 -11.26 -3.31 20.07
N ALA A 59 -12.41 -3.77 19.58
CA ALA A 59 -12.57 -4.02 18.15
C ALA A 59 -12.61 -2.67 17.40
N PRO A 60 -11.86 -2.51 16.29
CA PRO A 60 -11.94 -1.29 15.51
C PRO A 60 -13.32 -1.13 14.87
N THR A 61 -13.81 0.11 14.77
CA THR A 61 -14.99 0.41 13.94
C THR A 61 -14.56 0.46 12.48
N VAL A 62 -14.81 -0.64 11.77
CA VAL A 62 -14.43 -0.81 10.36
C VAL A 62 -15.42 -0.09 9.44
N GLN A 63 -14.89 0.82 8.62
CA GLN A 63 -15.59 1.45 7.51
C GLN A 63 -15.40 0.60 6.25
N ARG A 64 -16.49 0.07 5.70
CA ARG A 64 -16.43 -0.81 4.53
C ARG A 64 -16.14 -0.03 3.25
N ASP A 65 -15.36 -0.66 2.38
CA ASP A 65 -15.02 -0.23 1.02
C ASP A 65 -14.49 1.21 0.87
N VAL A 66 -13.90 1.75 1.94
CA VAL A 66 -13.31 3.10 1.95
C VAL A 66 -12.09 3.22 1.04
N PHE A 67 -11.47 2.13 0.62
CA PHE A 67 -10.39 2.13 -0.38
C PHE A 67 -10.80 1.43 -1.68
N GLY A 68 -12.11 1.28 -1.92
CA GLY A 68 -12.67 0.50 -3.02
C GLY A 68 -13.21 -0.86 -2.55
N ALA A 69 -13.84 -1.59 -3.46
CA ALA A 69 -14.54 -2.84 -3.13
C ALA A 69 -13.60 -3.86 -2.45
N GLY A 70 -13.98 -4.32 -1.25
CA GLY A 70 -13.20 -5.26 -0.44
C GLY A 70 -12.05 -4.62 0.35
N HIS A 71 -11.80 -3.32 0.20
CA HIS A 71 -10.71 -2.62 0.88
C HIS A 71 -11.28 -1.69 1.96
N HIS A 72 -11.32 -2.21 3.18
CA HIS A 72 -11.90 -1.53 4.34
C HIS A 72 -10.89 -0.59 5.01
N GLY A 73 -11.41 0.32 5.84
CA GLY A 73 -10.61 1.27 6.59
C GLY A 73 -11.04 1.42 8.04
N VAL A 74 -10.15 1.94 8.89
CA VAL A 74 -10.43 2.27 10.29
C VAL A 74 -9.94 3.67 10.56
N MET A 75 -10.80 4.51 11.13
CA MET A 75 -10.40 5.85 11.56
C MET A 75 -9.89 5.79 12.98
N LEU A 76 -8.68 6.30 13.20
CA LEU A 76 -8.20 6.58 14.55
C LEU A 76 -8.76 7.93 14.99
N THR A 77 -9.53 7.92 16.08
CA THR A 77 -10.01 9.14 16.73
C THR A 77 -9.06 9.48 17.86
N GLY A 78 -8.33 10.56 17.72
CA GLY A 78 -7.46 11.08 18.76
C GLY A 78 -8.22 11.87 19.81
N ARG A 79 -7.81 11.71 21.06
CA ARG A 79 -8.16 12.60 22.16
C ARG A 79 -6.92 12.75 23.02
N ARG A 80 -6.51 13.98 23.32
CA ARG A 80 -5.36 14.30 24.17
C ARG A 80 -5.52 13.55 25.49
N GLY A 81 -4.47 12.83 25.88
CA GLY A 81 -4.45 12.01 27.07
C GLY A 81 -5.03 10.60 26.90
N ILE A 82 -5.71 10.28 25.78
CA ILE A 82 -6.16 8.92 25.48
C ILE A 82 -5.27 8.33 24.38
N ARG A 83 -4.54 7.27 24.75
CA ARG A 83 -3.73 6.50 23.81
C ARG A 83 -4.64 5.76 22.84
N ASN A 84 -4.52 6.08 21.54
CA ASN A 84 -5.26 5.42 20.46
C ASN A 84 -4.27 4.79 19.49
N GLU A 85 -4.30 3.45 19.40
CA GLU A 85 -3.38 2.71 18.55
C GLU A 85 -4.09 1.66 17.72
N LEU A 86 -3.75 1.57 16.44
CA LEU A 86 -4.08 0.41 15.62
C LEU A 86 -2.89 -0.54 15.61
N ARG A 87 -3.06 -1.77 16.09
CA ARG A 87 -1.99 -2.77 16.18
C ARG A 87 -2.23 -3.93 15.22
N TYR A 88 -1.22 -4.22 14.41
CA TYR A 88 -1.15 -5.39 13.56
C TYR A 88 -0.15 -6.38 14.16
N VAL A 89 -0.60 -7.59 14.44
CA VAL A 89 0.30 -8.69 14.84
C VAL A 89 0.66 -9.46 13.57
N CYS A 90 1.95 -9.55 13.27
CA CYS A 90 2.49 -10.29 12.12
C CYS A 90 2.40 -11.80 12.36
N ARG A 91 1.20 -12.38 12.47
CA ARG A 91 1.02 -13.81 12.77
C ARG A 91 1.45 -14.71 11.61
N ASP A 92 0.99 -14.37 10.41
CA ASP A 92 1.16 -15.17 9.18
C ASP A 92 2.13 -14.51 8.19
N VAL A 93 2.97 -13.60 8.69
CA VAL A 93 4.01 -12.93 7.89
C VAL A 93 5.29 -13.74 8.00
N LEU A 94 5.84 -14.17 6.86
CA LEU A 94 7.12 -14.88 6.83
C LEU A 94 8.25 -13.98 7.34
N GLU A 95 9.28 -14.58 7.94
CA GLU A 95 10.46 -13.80 8.31
C GLU A 95 11.13 -13.22 7.05
N GLY A 96 11.38 -11.92 7.05
CA GLY A 96 11.92 -11.23 5.88
C GLY A 96 12.12 -9.74 6.11
N ALA A 97 12.72 -9.08 5.12
CA ALA A 97 12.86 -7.63 5.09
C ALA A 97 11.77 -7.04 4.19
N TYR A 98 10.98 -6.12 4.72
CA TYR A 98 9.81 -5.56 4.04
C TYR A 98 9.82 -4.03 4.08
N CYS A 99 9.49 -3.40 2.95
CA CYS A 99 9.06 -2.01 2.95
C CYS A 99 7.60 -1.97 3.41
N ILE A 100 7.21 -0.94 4.16
CA ILE A 100 5.87 -0.82 4.72
C ILE A 100 5.09 0.26 3.95
N GLY A 101 3.86 -0.06 3.56
CA GLY A 101 2.88 0.90 3.06
C GLY A 101 1.63 0.93 3.93
N LEU A 102 1.04 2.11 4.05
CA LEU A 102 -0.23 2.33 4.72
C LEU A 102 -1.13 3.21 3.86
N PRO A 103 -2.18 2.64 3.24
CA PRO A 103 -3.20 3.43 2.57
C PRO A 103 -3.89 4.35 3.57
N VAL A 104 -4.07 5.62 3.19
CA VAL A 104 -4.76 6.63 3.97
C VAL A 104 -5.81 7.34 3.13
N VAL A 105 -6.97 7.61 3.73
CA VAL A 105 -8.03 8.46 3.16
C VAL A 105 -8.30 9.63 4.09
N THR A 106 -8.21 10.82 3.51
CA THR A 106 -8.59 12.09 4.15
C THR A 106 -10.09 12.18 4.34
N PRO A 107 -10.62 12.39 5.57
CA PRO A 107 -12.06 12.45 5.77
C PRO A 107 -12.71 13.75 5.25
N TRP A 108 -11.92 14.74 4.82
CA TRP A 108 -12.36 16.02 4.23
C TRP A 108 -11.87 16.18 2.78
N ASP A 109 -12.45 17.16 2.06
CA ASP A 109 -12.30 17.36 0.61
C ASP A 109 -10.97 18.02 0.18
N GLY A 110 -9.86 17.75 0.88
CA GLY A 110 -8.56 18.40 0.61
C GLY A 110 -7.36 17.49 0.88
N TYR A 111 -6.31 17.64 0.06
CA TYR A 111 -5.11 16.78 0.10
C TYR A 111 -4.01 17.26 1.07
N PHE A 112 -4.13 18.48 1.63
CA PHE A 112 -3.05 19.18 2.36
C PHE A 112 -2.47 18.44 3.58
N SER A 113 -3.11 17.40 4.09
CA SER A 113 -2.60 16.65 5.23
C SER A 113 -1.71 15.47 4.86
N ILE A 114 -1.84 14.95 3.64
CA ILE A 114 -1.11 13.76 3.22
C ILE A 114 0.35 14.15 3.00
N GLY A 115 1.26 13.42 3.66
CA GLY A 115 2.69 13.65 3.57
C GLY A 115 3.21 14.68 4.58
N GLU A 116 2.66 15.90 4.60
CA GLU A 116 3.05 16.91 5.60
C GLU A 116 2.48 16.57 6.98
N ALA A 117 1.22 16.89 7.26
CA ALA A 117 0.64 16.75 8.61
C ALA A 117 0.63 15.30 9.13
N ASP A 118 0.36 14.33 8.26
CA ASP A 118 0.26 12.93 8.66
C ASP A 118 1.61 12.37 9.13
N ALA A 119 2.74 12.81 8.56
CA ALA A 119 4.05 12.37 9.03
C ALA A 119 4.36 12.85 10.47
N TRP A 120 3.74 13.96 10.90
CA TRP A 120 3.86 14.50 12.26
C TRP A 120 2.88 13.86 13.24
N LEU A 121 1.66 13.57 12.79
CA LEU A 121 0.54 13.18 13.66
C LEU A 121 0.34 11.66 13.70
N LEU A 122 0.62 10.94 12.63
CA LEU A 122 0.50 9.49 12.56
C LEU A 122 1.87 8.85 12.71
N HIS A 123 2.14 8.23 13.85
CA HIS A 123 3.42 7.58 14.10
C HIS A 123 3.32 6.08 13.86
N ILE A 124 4.36 5.51 13.25
CA ILE A 124 4.51 4.07 13.05
C ILE A 124 5.61 3.54 13.97
N TYR A 125 5.37 2.37 14.56
CA TYR A 125 6.38 1.63 15.32
C TYR A 125 6.41 0.17 14.88
N HIS A 126 7.59 -0.43 14.89
CA HIS A 126 7.79 -1.87 14.85
C HIS A 126 8.30 -2.33 16.21
N ASN A 127 7.51 -3.19 16.87
CA ASN A 127 7.62 -3.52 18.28
C ASN A 127 7.65 -2.21 19.09
N ASP A 128 8.82 -1.79 19.58
CA ASP A 128 9.01 -0.54 20.32
C ASP A 128 9.87 0.52 19.61
N ASN A 129 10.35 0.23 18.40
CA ASN A 129 11.17 1.15 17.64
C ASN A 129 10.29 2.00 16.73
N ARG A 130 10.37 3.32 16.89
CA ARG A 130 9.71 4.27 15.99
C ARG A 130 10.35 4.17 14.61
N LEU A 131 9.52 4.00 13.59
CA LEU A 131 9.90 4.11 12.19
C LEU A 131 9.58 5.52 11.69
N VAL A 132 10.19 5.89 10.57
CA VAL A 132 10.00 7.20 9.94
C VAL A 132 9.33 7.00 8.60
N TRP A 133 8.26 7.76 8.35
CA TRP A 133 7.68 7.85 7.02
C TRP A 133 8.67 8.53 6.08
N THR A 134 8.99 7.90 4.95
CA THR A 134 10.01 8.37 4.02
C THR A 134 9.43 8.87 2.71
N SER A 135 8.21 8.47 2.35
CA SER A 135 7.53 8.93 1.15
C SER A 135 6.03 8.69 1.22
N HIS A 136 5.31 9.13 0.19
CA HIS A 136 3.93 8.73 -0.07
C HIS A 136 3.68 8.59 -1.57
N THR A 137 2.57 7.99 -1.98
CA THR A 137 2.14 8.03 -3.40
C THR A 137 1.53 9.39 -3.75
N GLU A 138 1.41 9.69 -5.05
CA GLU A 138 0.61 10.84 -5.51
C GLU A 138 -0.80 10.75 -4.92
N PRO A 139 -1.29 11.80 -4.22
CA PRO A 139 -2.67 11.82 -3.76
C PRO A 139 -3.64 11.73 -4.93
N LEU A 140 -4.41 10.65 -4.97
CA LEU A 140 -5.42 10.46 -6.00
C LEU A 140 -6.66 11.29 -5.67
N PRO A 141 -7.11 12.17 -6.58
CA PRO A 141 -8.32 12.94 -6.36
C PRO A 141 -9.57 12.04 -6.37
N PRO A 142 -10.64 12.51 -5.72
CA PRO A 142 -11.89 11.75 -5.57
C PRO A 142 -12.44 11.16 -6.88
N GLU A 143 -12.54 11.96 -7.94
CA GLU A 143 -13.01 11.53 -9.28
C GLU A 143 -12.18 10.40 -9.93
N LYS A 144 -10.93 10.17 -9.50
CA LYS A 144 -10.11 9.06 -9.99
C LYS A 144 -10.24 7.79 -9.16
N VAL A 145 -10.94 7.86 -8.02
CA VAL A 145 -11.22 6.73 -7.15
C VAL A 145 -12.71 6.45 -7.16
N ALA A 146 -13.09 5.30 -7.74
CA ALA A 146 -14.47 4.95 -8.04
C ALA A 146 -15.45 5.27 -6.87
N GLY A 147 -16.24 6.34 -7.04
CA GLY A 147 -17.37 6.67 -6.16
C GLY A 147 -17.02 7.31 -4.83
N GLN A 148 -15.83 7.88 -4.66
CA GLN A 148 -15.44 8.56 -3.42
C GLN A 148 -15.28 10.06 -3.59
N PHE A 149 -15.52 10.79 -2.51
CA PHE A 149 -15.38 12.26 -2.42
C PHE A 149 -14.06 12.69 -1.74
N ARG A 150 -13.11 11.77 -1.55
CA ARG A 150 -11.94 11.97 -0.68
C ARG A 150 -10.63 11.62 -1.36
N TYR A 151 -9.58 12.38 -1.05
CA TYR A 151 -8.22 12.08 -1.51
C TYR A 151 -7.69 10.82 -0.82
N GLN A 152 -6.96 10.02 -1.60
CA GLN A 152 -6.31 8.81 -1.11
C GLN A 152 -4.83 8.80 -1.49
N ALA A 153 -4.00 8.30 -0.59
CA ALA A 153 -2.61 8.02 -0.87
C ALA A 153 -2.16 6.80 -0.06
N GLU A 154 -0.89 6.46 -0.19
CA GLU A 154 -0.22 5.49 0.67
C GLU A 154 1.02 6.12 1.27
N LEU A 155 1.11 6.15 2.60
CA LEU A 155 2.32 6.54 3.33
C LEU A 155 3.30 5.36 3.38
N ARG A 156 4.60 5.62 3.30
CA ARG A 156 5.61 4.56 3.16
C ARG A 156 6.80 4.69 4.07
N VAL A 157 7.29 3.53 4.52
CA VAL A 157 8.64 3.33 5.05
C VAL A 157 9.40 2.54 4.00
N ASP A 158 10.21 3.25 3.21
CA ASP A 158 10.93 2.69 2.07
C ASP A 158 12.18 1.91 2.48
N GLN A 159 12.68 2.14 3.69
CA GLN A 159 13.77 1.35 4.26
C GLN A 159 13.23 -0.01 4.72
N PRO A 160 13.83 -1.14 4.28
CA PRO A 160 13.34 -2.45 4.68
C PRO A 160 13.43 -2.66 6.20
N VAL A 161 12.30 -3.06 6.79
CA VAL A 161 12.17 -3.45 8.19
C VAL A 161 12.17 -4.97 8.27
N ARG A 162 13.02 -5.55 9.11
CA ARG A 162 13.05 -7.01 9.31
C ARG A 162 11.91 -7.42 10.23
N LEU A 163 10.91 -8.10 9.65
CA LEU A 163 9.75 -8.64 10.36
C LEU A 163 9.88 -10.15 10.50
N ARG A 164 9.25 -10.69 11.54
CA ARG A 164 9.10 -12.14 11.79
C ARG A 164 7.73 -12.45 12.40
N PRO A 165 7.30 -13.72 12.36
CA PRO A 165 6.09 -14.15 13.05
C PRO A 165 6.04 -13.66 14.52
N GLY A 166 4.94 -12.99 14.88
CA GLY A 166 4.70 -12.48 16.23
C GLY A 166 5.18 -11.05 16.49
N ASP A 167 5.91 -10.42 15.58
CA ASP A 167 6.21 -8.99 15.65
C ASP A 167 4.92 -8.15 15.59
N VAL A 168 4.98 -6.93 16.12
CA VAL A 168 3.85 -6.00 16.12
C VAL A 168 4.22 -4.74 15.34
N VAL A 169 3.39 -4.35 14.38
CA VAL A 169 3.43 -3.02 13.76
C VAL A 169 2.26 -2.22 14.31
N ARG A 170 2.53 -1.06 14.90
CA ARG A 170 1.50 -0.21 15.51
C ARG A 170 1.51 1.19 14.92
N PHE A 171 0.31 1.73 14.75
CA PHE A 171 0.05 3.09 14.31
C PHE A 171 -0.57 3.88 15.44
N VAL A 172 -0.03 5.05 15.75
CA VAL A 172 -0.47 5.91 16.84
C VAL A 172 -0.86 7.26 16.25
N TRP A 173 -2.10 7.68 16.50
CA TRP A 173 -2.54 9.03 16.12
C TRP A 173 -2.34 9.98 17.30
N ASN A 174 -1.43 10.95 17.12
CA ASN A 174 -0.96 11.88 18.12
C ASN A 174 -1.51 13.31 17.88
N ALA A 175 -2.82 13.42 17.71
CA ALA A 175 -3.53 14.70 17.63
C ALA A 175 -4.90 14.61 18.32
N ASP A 176 -5.53 15.76 18.56
CA ASP A 176 -6.92 15.84 18.99
C ASP A 176 -7.87 15.71 17.78
N GLY A 177 -8.97 14.97 17.94
CA GLY A 177 -10.00 14.81 16.91
C GLY A 177 -9.81 13.60 15.99
N GLY A 178 -10.64 13.52 14.95
CA GLY A 178 -10.56 12.45 13.95
C GLY A 178 -9.32 12.60 13.06
N GLY A 179 -8.55 11.53 12.90
CA GLY A 179 -7.43 11.48 11.97
C GLY A 179 -7.80 10.91 10.61
N GLN A 180 -6.78 10.51 9.85
CA GLN A 180 -6.95 9.76 8.60
C GLN A 180 -7.72 8.45 8.83
N THR A 181 -8.50 8.03 7.83
CA THR A 181 -8.94 6.64 7.77
C THR A 181 -7.79 5.80 7.22
N LEU A 182 -7.37 4.79 7.99
CA LEU A 182 -6.23 3.92 7.69
C LEU A 182 -6.72 2.64 7.04
N GLY A 183 -6.05 2.21 5.97
CA GLY A 183 -6.30 0.94 5.30
C GLY A 183 -5.48 -0.20 5.89
N ALA A 184 -5.45 -1.31 5.14
CA ALA A 184 -4.65 -2.49 5.48
C ALA A 184 -3.15 -2.14 5.55
N LEU A 185 -2.42 -2.77 6.47
CA LEU A 185 -0.96 -2.70 6.48
C LEU A 185 -0.42 -3.51 5.29
N ARG A 186 0.31 -2.85 4.40
CA ARG A 186 0.89 -3.46 3.21
C ARG A 186 2.38 -3.70 3.42
N LEU A 187 2.82 -4.93 3.14
CA LEU A 187 4.22 -5.33 3.24
C LEU A 187 4.75 -5.69 1.85
N TYR A 188 5.76 -4.95 1.41
CA TYR A 188 6.38 -5.15 0.11
C TYR A 188 7.76 -5.78 0.25
N ALA A 189 8.02 -6.85 -0.49
CA ALA A 189 9.35 -7.47 -0.54
C ALA A 189 10.40 -6.57 -1.23
N GLN A 190 9.95 -5.60 -2.02
CA GLN A 190 10.77 -4.60 -2.71
C GLN A 190 10.08 -3.24 -2.63
N ARG A 191 10.86 -2.16 -2.58
CA ARG A 191 10.32 -0.80 -2.56
C ARG A 191 9.48 -0.55 -3.83
N PRO A 192 8.21 -0.13 -3.71
CA PRO A 192 7.42 0.30 -4.87
C PRO A 192 7.98 1.59 -5.50
N ASP A 193 7.85 1.74 -6.82
CA ASP A 193 8.51 2.78 -7.64
C ASP A 193 7.66 4.05 -7.88
N ASP A 194 6.44 4.10 -7.34
CA ASP A 194 5.45 5.16 -7.48
C ASP A 194 5.44 6.17 -6.31
N ALA A 195 6.57 6.30 -5.61
CA ALA A 195 6.74 7.26 -4.53
C ALA A 195 6.87 8.70 -5.06
N VAL A 196 6.20 9.64 -4.41
CA VAL A 196 6.27 11.08 -4.64
C VAL A 196 7.01 11.71 -3.49
N GLY A 197 8.20 12.26 -3.79
CA GLY A 197 9.03 13.01 -2.85
C GLY A 197 9.60 12.20 -1.68
N GLU A 198 10.66 12.73 -1.08
CA GLU A 198 11.09 12.29 0.25
C GLU A 198 10.35 13.14 1.28
N LEU A 199 9.73 12.47 2.25
CA LEU A 199 9.22 13.15 3.42
C LEU A 199 10.40 13.53 4.30
N GLU A 200 10.60 14.83 4.51
CA GLU A 200 11.61 15.27 5.45
C GLU A 200 11.24 14.74 6.85
N PRO A 201 12.14 13.97 7.50
CA PRO A 201 11.91 13.61 8.88
C PRO A 201 11.76 14.89 9.69
N PRO A 202 10.89 14.91 10.70
CA PRO A 202 10.67 16.11 11.49
C PRO A 202 12.00 16.63 12.06
N ASP A 203 12.46 17.78 11.59
CA ASP A 203 13.63 18.50 12.10
C ASP A 203 13.35 18.90 13.56
N GLY A 204 13.70 17.99 14.48
CA GLY A 204 13.24 18.06 15.86
C GLY A 204 13.82 17.00 16.79
N GLY A 205 15.06 16.57 16.55
CA GLY A 205 15.85 15.79 17.51
C GLY A 205 15.44 14.32 17.67
N LYS A 206 16.29 13.59 18.40
CA LYS A 206 16.05 12.19 18.78
C LYS A 206 14.62 12.04 19.31
N PRO A 207 13.88 10.99 18.91
CA PRO A 207 12.53 10.75 19.41
C PRO A 207 12.54 10.76 20.94
N ARG A 208 11.87 11.75 21.55
CA ARG A 208 11.59 11.74 22.99
C ARG A 208 10.45 10.76 23.23
N SER A 209 10.74 9.47 23.13
CA SER A 209 9.86 8.40 23.59
C SER A 209 9.85 8.39 25.12
N ILE A 210 9.12 9.32 25.73
CA ILE A 210 8.83 9.29 27.18
C ILE A 210 7.51 8.56 27.49
N TRP A 211 6.72 8.23 26.47
CA TRP A 211 5.38 7.64 26.65
C TRP A 211 5.34 6.10 26.66
N LEU A 212 6.46 5.43 26.36
CA LEU A 212 6.50 3.97 26.27
C LEU A 212 6.73 3.26 27.60
N TYR A 213 7.11 3.98 28.67
CA TYR A 213 7.47 3.37 29.96
C TYR A 213 7.03 4.13 31.21
N ALA A 214 6.21 5.18 31.11
CA ALA A 214 5.62 5.73 32.33
C ALA A 214 4.52 4.76 32.79
N GLU A 215 4.73 4.11 33.94
CA GLU A 215 3.63 3.61 34.77
C GLU A 215 2.61 4.74 34.85
N TRP A 216 1.46 4.56 34.20
CA TRP A 216 0.31 5.43 34.36
C TRP A 216 -0.31 5.06 35.72
N GLY A 217 0.42 5.40 36.78
CA GLY A 217 -0.10 5.45 38.13
C GLY A 217 -1.09 6.60 38.22
N GLU A 218 -2.23 6.29 38.82
CA GLU A 218 -3.36 7.17 39.07
C GLU A 218 -2.94 8.60 39.42
N THR A 219 -3.56 9.58 38.74
CA THR A 219 -3.70 10.91 39.32
C THR A 219 -5.17 11.30 39.26
N GLU A 220 -5.68 11.55 40.47
CA GLU A 220 -7.03 11.89 40.91
C GLU A 220 -7.81 12.90 40.03
#